data_AF-W2K4E3-F1
#
_entry.id   AF-W2K4E3-F1
#
_cell.length_a   1.000
_cell.length_b   1.000
_cell.length_c   1.000
_cell.angle_alpha   90.00
_cell.angle_beta   90.00
_cell.angle_gamma   90.00
#
_symmetry.space_group_name_H-M   'P 1'
#
loop_
_entity.id
_entity.type
_entity.pdbx_description
1 polymer ?
#
loop_
_entity_poly.entity_id
_entity_poly.type
_entity_poly.pdbx_seq_one_letter_code
_entity_poly.pdbx_strand_id
1 'polypeptide(L)'
;MSPFEADIGYVPHNPLSTVDESSRRGLRGGRRQGVQFTKHQAAVLRQCQDALEDAQARMANVYDRGRKEQDFNVGDQVYLNTKNLDTAHTGFSNSRKLGPK
;
A
#
# COMPACT_ATOMS: atom_id res chain seq x y z
N MET A 1 3.19 -6.22 8.05
CA MET A 1 4.09 -7.09 7.28
C MET A 1 4.87 -6.19 6.35
N SER A 2 6.19 -6.11 6.52
CA SER A 2 7.03 -5.31 5.62
C SER A 2 7.15 -5.99 4.25
N PRO A 3 7.41 -5.26 3.15
CA PRO A 3 7.65 -5.88 1.85
C PRO A 3 8.75 -6.95 1.88
N PHE A 4 9.76 -6.75 2.73
CA PHE A 4 10.84 -7.71 2.93
C PHE A 4 10.35 -9.00 3.61
N GLU A 5 9.59 -8.89 4.71
CA GLU A 5 8.97 -10.06 5.37
C GLU A 5 8.04 -10.84 4.43
N ALA A 6 7.30 -10.13 3.57
CA ALA A 6 6.40 -10.74 2.60
C ALA A 6 7.15 -11.49 1.48
N ASP A 7 8.35 -11.01 1.12
CA ASP A 7 9.17 -11.60 0.05
C ASP A 7 9.94 -12.85 0.51
N ILE A 8 10.60 -12.79 1.67
CA ILE A 8 11.50 -13.86 2.12
C ILE A 8 11.00 -14.63 3.35
N GLY A 9 9.83 -14.28 3.90
CA GLY A 9 9.15 -15.04 4.94
C GLY A 9 9.80 -14.99 6.33
N TYR A 10 10.84 -14.17 6.53
CA TYR A 10 11.44 -13.95 7.85
C TYR A 10 11.68 -12.46 8.12
N VAL A 11 11.66 -12.10 9.40
CA VAL A 11 12.03 -10.76 9.88
C VAL A 11 13.56 -10.72 10.00
N PRO A 12 14.28 -9.91 9.21
CA PRO A 12 15.72 -9.81 9.33
C PRO A 12 16.10 -9.30 10.72
N HIS A 13 17.16 -9.88 11.29
CA HIS A 13 17.80 -9.36 12.49
C HIS A 13 18.45 -8.01 12.15
N ASN A 14 17.65 -6.96 12.17
CA ASN A 14 18.10 -5.60 11.94
C ASN A 14 18.81 -5.11 13.22
N PRO A 15 20.11 -4.76 13.16
CA PRO A 15 20.80 -4.20 14.31
C PRO A 15 20.20 -2.87 14.80
N LEU A 16 19.31 -2.25 14.02
CA LEU A 16 18.53 -1.07 14.41
C LEU A 16 17.21 -1.42 15.12
N SER A 17 16.66 -2.63 14.92
CA SER A 17 15.43 -3.08 15.60
C SER A 17 15.71 -3.72 16.96
N THR A 18 16.92 -4.21 17.18
CA THR A 18 17.36 -4.82 18.45
C THR A 18 17.63 -3.79 19.55
N VAL A 19 17.67 -2.49 19.23
CA VAL A 19 17.89 -1.43 20.22
C VAL A 19 16.55 -0.94 20.74
N ASP A 20 15.96 -1.73 21.61
CA ASP A 20 14.78 -1.36 22.39
C ASP A 20 15.03 -0.03 23.14
N GLU A 21 14.01 0.83 23.30
CA GLU A 21 14.17 2.14 23.93
C GLU A 21 14.71 2.02 25.37
N SER A 22 14.37 0.91 26.03
CA SER A 22 14.90 0.47 27.33
C SER A 22 16.43 0.29 27.32
N SER A 23 16.99 -0.23 26.22
CA SER A 23 18.43 -0.46 26.04
C SER A 23 19.21 0.84 25.77
N ARG A 24 18.53 1.95 25.45
CA ARG A 24 19.14 3.27 25.25
C ARG A 24 19.47 4.00 26.56
N ARG A 25 18.89 3.56 27.69
CA ARG A 25 18.95 4.26 29.01
C ARG A 25 20.29 4.19 29.74
N GLY A 26 21.31 3.50 29.22
CA GLY A 26 22.62 3.31 29.90
C GLY A 26 23.87 3.47 29.03
N LEU A 27 23.74 4.02 27.81
CA LEU A 27 24.81 4.00 26.81
C LEU A 27 25.87 5.10 27.02
N ARG A 28 27.13 4.74 27.32
CA ARG A 28 28.27 5.66 27.48
C ARG A 28 28.91 6.10 26.15
N GLY A 29 29.37 7.35 26.11
CA GLY A 29 30.37 7.89 25.18
C GLY A 29 30.01 7.86 23.69
N GLY A 30 30.37 6.78 22.99
CA GLY A 30 30.23 6.67 21.52
C GLY A 30 28.84 6.24 21.02
N ARG A 31 28.01 5.62 21.88
CA ARG A 31 26.69 5.12 21.49
C ARG A 31 25.58 6.19 21.40
N ARG A 32 25.81 7.39 21.96
CA ARG A 32 24.88 8.53 21.85
C ARG A 32 24.76 9.07 20.42
N GLN A 33 25.85 9.01 19.66
CA GLN A 33 25.90 9.48 18.28
C GLN A 33 25.11 8.55 17.35
N GLY A 34 25.14 7.23 17.60
CA GLY A 34 24.27 6.26 16.93
C GLY A 34 22.77 6.48 17.23
N VAL A 35 22.42 6.91 18.45
CA VAL A 35 21.02 7.27 18.78
C VAL A 35 20.58 8.53 18.03
N GLN A 36 21.45 9.54 17.89
CA GLN A 36 21.12 10.73 17.11
C GLN A 36 20.98 10.42 15.62
N PHE A 37 21.89 9.59 15.07
CA PHE A 37 21.82 9.14 13.69
C PHE A 37 20.52 8.39 13.39
N THR A 38 20.14 7.45 14.25
CA THR A 38 18.89 6.67 14.08
C THR A 38 17.64 7.53 14.22
N LYS A 39 17.62 8.50 15.14
CA LYS A 39 16.53 9.48 15.24
C LYS A 39 16.41 10.33 13.98
N HIS A 40 17.52 10.82 13.46
CA HIS A 40 17.54 11.59 12.22
C HIS A 40 17.07 10.75 11.04
N GLN A 41 17.56 9.52 10.90
CA GLN A 41 17.12 8.59 9.87
C GLN A 41 15.61 8.31 9.94
N ALA A 42 15.07 8.07 11.14
CA ALA A 42 13.63 7.87 11.33
C ALA A 42 12.82 9.12 10.94
N ALA A 43 13.30 10.31 11.29
CA ALA A 43 12.65 11.56 10.91
C ALA A 43 12.64 11.78 9.39
N VAL A 44 13.76 11.51 8.71
CA VAL A 44 13.86 11.61 7.25
C VAL A 44 12.93 10.60 6.56
N LEU A 45 12.92 9.34 7.01
CA LEU A 45 12.04 8.32 6.47
C LEU A 45 10.56 8.71 6.64
N ARG A 46 10.20 9.32 7.78
CA ARG A 46 8.84 9.79 8.01
C ARG A 46 8.47 10.91 7.04
N GLN A 47 9.35 11.88 6.85
CA GLN A 47 9.14 12.95 5.87
C GLN A 47 8.96 12.41 4.44
N CYS A 48 9.73 11.38 4.07
CA CYS A 48 9.56 10.72 2.77
C CYS A 48 8.21 10.01 2.65
N GLN A 49 7.75 9.33 3.71
CA GLN A 49 6.43 8.69 3.72
C GLN A 49 5.31 9.72 3.54
N ASP A 50 5.33 10.79 4.32
CA ASP A 50 4.32 11.85 4.26
C ASP A 50 4.30 12.50 2.84
N ALA A 51 5.48 12.75 2.26
CA ALA A 51 5.59 13.29 0.90
C ALA A 51 5.07 12.33 -0.18
N LEU A 52 5.25 11.02 0.00
CA LEU A 52 4.72 9.99 -0.90
C LEU A 52 3.20 9.90 -0.79
N GLU A 53 2.64 9.94 0.42
CA GLU A 53 1.19 9.97 0.65
C GLU A 53 0.56 11.20 -0.02
N ASP A 54 1.15 12.39 0.17
CA ASP A 54 0.71 13.62 -0.48
C ASP A 54 0.79 13.56 -2.00
N ALA A 55 1.84 12.94 -2.54
CA ALA A 55 1.98 12.74 -3.98
C ALA A 55 0.90 11.80 -4.52
N GLN A 56 0.64 10.68 -3.84
CA GLN A 56 -0.40 9.72 -4.21
C GLN A 56 -1.80 10.36 -4.15
N ALA A 57 -2.10 11.13 -3.10
CA ALA A 57 -3.36 11.85 -2.97
C ALA A 57 -3.56 12.87 -4.10
N ARG A 58 -2.49 13.58 -4.49
CA ARG A 58 -2.53 14.50 -5.65
C ARG A 58 -2.76 13.76 -6.96
N MET A 59 -2.09 12.63 -7.18
CA MET A 59 -2.28 11.81 -8.39
C MET A 59 -3.72 11.29 -8.49
N ALA A 60 -4.29 10.81 -7.38
CA ALA A 60 -5.69 10.37 -7.33
C ALA A 60 -6.65 11.51 -7.67
N ASN A 61 -6.48 12.68 -7.03
CA ASN A 61 -7.31 13.85 -7.31
C ASN A 61 -7.25 14.32 -8.77
N VAL A 62 -6.06 14.31 -9.40
CA VAL A 62 -5.92 14.67 -10.82
C VAL A 62 -6.62 13.65 -11.71
N TYR A 63 -6.46 12.36 -11.41
CA TYR A 63 -7.12 11.30 -12.16
C TYR A 63 -8.66 11.39 -12.06
N ASP A 64 -9.18 11.63 -10.86
CA ASP A 64 -10.62 11.71 -10.63
C ASP A 64 -11.25 12.96 -11.25
N ARG A 65 -10.54 14.11 -11.27
CA ARG A 65 -10.99 15.32 -12.00
C ARG A 65 -11.16 15.10 -13.49
N GLY A 66 -10.41 14.17 -14.08
CA GLY A 66 -10.51 13.83 -15.51
C GLY A 66 -11.66 12.88 -15.84
N ARG A 67 -12.32 12.29 -14.84
CA ARG A 67 -13.47 11.41 -15.07
C ARG A 67 -14.66 12.27 -15.45
N LYS A 68 -15.14 12.09 -16.68
CA LYS A 68 -16.44 12.64 -17.08
C LYS A 68 -17.51 12.00 -16.23
N GLU A 69 -18.34 12.81 -15.59
CA GLU A 69 -19.60 12.31 -15.04
C GLU A 69 -20.39 11.67 -16.18
N GLN A 70 -20.80 10.43 -15.96
CA GLN A 70 -21.49 9.63 -16.95
C GLN A 70 -22.90 9.43 -16.43
N ASP A 71 -23.83 10.20 -16.98
CA ASP A 71 -25.24 10.11 -16.65
C ASP A 71 -25.82 8.88 -17.35
N PHE A 72 -26.53 8.05 -16.60
CA PHE A 72 -27.24 6.89 -17.11
C PHE A 72 -28.73 7.06 -16.88
N ASN A 73 -29.52 6.79 -17.92
CA ASN A 73 -30.98 6.80 -17.81
C ASN A 73 -31.52 5.37 -17.77
N VAL A 74 -32.73 5.24 -17.22
CA VAL A 74 -33.44 3.95 -17.21
C VAL A 74 -33.70 3.50 -18.65
N GLY A 75 -33.10 2.38 -19.03
CA GLY A 75 -33.18 1.81 -20.39
C GLY A 75 -31.87 1.84 -21.18
N ASP A 76 -30.85 2.55 -20.71
CA ASP A 76 -29.53 2.56 -21.35
C ASP A 76 -28.82 1.21 -21.22
N GLN A 77 -28.18 0.76 -22.30
CA GLN A 77 -27.38 -0.46 -22.31
C GLN A 77 -25.92 -0.11 -22.02
N VAL A 78 -25.38 -0.64 -20.92
CA VAL A 78 -24.00 -0.41 -20.48
C VAL A 78 -23.24 -1.71 -20.34
N TYR A 79 -21.95 -1.67 -20.68
CA TYR A 79 -21.05 -2.79 -20.47
C TYR A 79 -20.51 -2.77 -19.04
N LEU A 80 -20.85 -3.79 -18.26
CA LEU A 80 -20.33 -3.97 -16.91
C LEU A 80 -19.06 -4.81 -16.93
N ASN A 81 -18.05 -4.37 -16.20
CA ASN A 81 -16.86 -5.18 -15.96
C ASN A 81 -17.18 -6.29 -14.95
N THR A 82 -17.19 -7.55 -15.40
CA THR A 82 -17.56 -8.71 -14.57
C THR A 82 -16.43 -9.24 -13.67
N LYS A 83 -15.23 -8.64 -13.70
CA LYS A 83 -14.05 -9.16 -12.96
C LYS A 83 -14.27 -9.34 -11.45
N ASN A 84 -15.07 -8.47 -10.84
CA ASN A 84 -15.37 -8.49 -9.40
C ASN A 84 -16.86 -8.69 -9.11
N LEU A 85 -17.67 -9.02 -10.12
CA LEU A 85 -19.08 -9.34 -9.92
C LEU A 85 -19.21 -10.83 -9.66
N ASP A 86 -20.00 -11.18 -8.65
CA ASP A 86 -20.36 -12.57 -8.44
C ASP A 86 -21.19 -13.07 -9.64
N THR A 87 -20.95 -14.33 -10.01
CA THR A 87 -21.51 -14.97 -11.21
C THR A 87 -23.05 -14.93 -11.19
N ALA A 88 -23.63 -14.98 -9.99
CA ALA A 88 -25.08 -14.85 -9.74
C ALA A 88 -25.70 -13.53 -10.24
N HIS A 89 -24.90 -12.46 -10.35
CA HIS A 89 -25.36 -11.13 -10.78
C HIS A 89 -25.05 -10.82 -12.24
N THR A 90 -24.33 -11.71 -12.94
CA THR A 90 -23.92 -11.48 -14.33
C THR A 90 -25.00 -11.86 -15.35
N GLY A 91 -26.10 -12.48 -14.93
CA GLY A 91 -27.17 -12.96 -15.82
C GLY A 91 -26.75 -14.12 -16.74
N PHE A 92 -25.46 -14.46 -16.79
CA PHE A 92 -24.97 -15.65 -17.45
C PHE A 92 -25.26 -16.86 -16.56
N SER A 93 -25.84 -17.92 -17.13
CA SER A 93 -25.88 -19.23 -16.46
C SER A 93 -24.45 -19.60 -16.03
N ASN A 94 -24.27 -20.26 -14.87
CA ASN A 94 -22.99 -20.73 -14.27
C ASN A 94 -22.17 -21.72 -15.15
N SER A 95 -22.17 -21.54 -16.47
CA SER A 95 -21.46 -22.30 -17.47
C SER A 95 -20.01 -21.81 -17.50
N ARG A 96 -19.20 -22.42 -16.65
CA ARG A 96 -17.74 -22.39 -16.70
C ARG A 96 -17.25 -23.22 -17.89
N LYS A 97 -17.45 -22.72 -19.11
CA LYS A 97 -16.82 -23.25 -20.33
C LYS A 97 -16.44 -22.10 -21.28
N LEU A 98 -15.24 -21.59 -21.06
CA LEU A 98 -14.46 -20.89 -22.09
C LEU A 98 -13.14 -21.64 -22.24
N GLY A 99 -13.17 -22.66 -23.08
CA GLY A 99 -12.01 -23.41 -23.55
C GLY A 99 -12.39 -24.07 -24.87
N PRO A 100 -11.59 -23.95 -25.94
CA PRO A 100 -11.87 -24.65 -27.20
C PRO A 100 -11.72 -26.16 -27.00
N LYS A 101 -12.53 -26.94 -27.74
CA LYS A 101 -12.34 -28.39 -27.90
C LYS A 101 -11.15 -28.67 -28.82
#